data_AF-A0A183NQK1-F1
#
_entry.id   AF-A0A183NQK1-F1
#
_cell.length_a   1.000
_cell.length_b   1.000
_cell.length_c   1.000
_cell.angle_alpha   90.00
_cell.angle_beta   90.00
_cell.angle_gamma   90.00
#
_symmetry.space_group_name_H-M   'P 1'
#
loop_
_entity.id
_entity.type
_entity.pdbx_description
1 polymer ?
#
loop_
_entity_poly.entity_id
_entity_poly.type
_entity_poly.pdbx_seq_one_letter_code
_entity_poly.pdbx_strand_id
1 'polypeptide(L)'
;MTKKGVKCGRIVVHFLIFIGKEAYSLIRTLAYPEKPISLPCATLKELLSNHVKCTSFKYHEGAKFHKMIRRNNQKVREQILELQEQAAKCNFGDQLHVQLRDRLIAGVNIPGLERKLLGMPNCPFQDARAVCINYEAVNKLDIQSMKISNTLSSRHEEIQPQGQSNVRSFNSDSYPRVNMKGVSTRNRKANHK
;
A
#
# COMPACT_ATOMS: atom_id res chain seq x y z
N MET A 1 64.37 12.18 0.32
CA MET A 1 63.30 11.17 0.49
C MET A 1 62.59 10.96 -0.83
N THR A 2 62.94 9.92 -1.58
CA THR A 2 62.41 9.63 -2.92
C THR A 2 61.10 8.83 -2.81
N LYS A 3 59.95 9.48 -3.02
CA LYS A 3 58.69 8.77 -3.25
C LYS A 3 58.81 7.99 -4.57
N LYS A 4 58.99 6.67 -4.46
CA LYS A 4 58.94 5.74 -5.60
C LYS A 4 57.55 5.82 -6.23
N GLY A 5 57.42 6.62 -7.29
CA GLY A 5 56.27 6.60 -8.17
C GLY A 5 56.15 5.21 -8.79
N VAL A 6 55.17 4.44 -8.34
CA VAL A 6 54.80 3.19 -9.01
C VAL A 6 54.34 3.57 -10.42
N LYS A 7 55.10 3.13 -11.43
CA LYS A 7 54.79 3.34 -12.85
C LYS A 7 53.30 3.05 -13.12
N CYS A 8 52.54 4.09 -13.44
CA CYS A 8 51.08 4.04 -13.63
C CYS A 8 50.63 2.91 -14.57
N GLY A 9 51.42 2.61 -15.61
CA GLY A 9 51.13 1.53 -16.57
C GLY A 9 51.18 0.12 -15.99
N ARG A 10 52.03 -0.18 -15.00
CA ARG A 10 52.08 -1.52 -14.39
C ARG A 10 50.80 -1.82 -13.61
N ILE A 11 50.26 -0.83 -12.91
CA ILE A 11 49.03 -0.97 -12.12
C ILE A 11 47.83 -1.27 -13.03
N VAL A 12 47.74 -0.57 -14.18
CA VAL A 12 46.65 -0.78 -15.15
C VAL A 12 46.69 -2.19 -15.75
N VAL A 13 47.87 -2.67 -16.15
CA VAL A 13 48.01 -4.03 -16.69
C VAL A 13 47.63 -5.09 -15.66
N HIS A 14 48.13 -4.97 -14.41
CA HIS A 14 47.76 -5.91 -13.35
C HIS A 14 46.26 -5.87 -13.04
N PHE A 15 45.65 -4.69 -13.03
CA PHE A 15 44.21 -4.54 -12.84
C PHE A 15 43.41 -5.24 -13.95
N LEU A 16 43.76 -5.03 -15.22
CA LEU A 16 43.06 -5.63 -16.36
C LEU A 16 43.19 -7.17 -16.39
N ILE A 17 44.31 -7.72 -15.92
CA ILE A 17 44.48 -9.18 -15.76
C ILE A 17 43.62 -9.69 -14.59
N PHE A 18 43.62 -8.97 -13.48
CA PHE A 18 42.94 -9.38 -12.24
C PHE A 18 41.40 -9.41 -12.36
N ILE A 19 40.79 -8.46 -13.08
CA ILE A 19 39.32 -8.36 -13.20
C ILE A 19 38.67 -9.52 -13.99
N GLY A 20 39.46 -10.29 -14.74
CA GLY A 20 38.99 -11.41 -15.55
C GLY A 20 38.30 -11.01 -16.86
N LYS A 21 37.96 -12.03 -17.66
CA LYS A 21 37.52 -11.90 -19.06
C LYS A 21 36.25 -11.07 -19.24
N GLU A 22 35.24 -11.31 -18.41
CA GLU A 22 33.93 -10.65 -18.55
C GLU A 22 34.01 -9.15 -18.25
N ALA A 23 34.64 -8.78 -17.13
CA ALA A 23 34.84 -7.38 -16.77
C ALA A 23 35.76 -6.64 -17.76
N TYR A 24 36.78 -7.32 -18.29
CA TYR A 24 37.63 -6.77 -19.34
C TYR A 24 36.85 -6.53 -20.65
N SER A 25 36.00 -7.47 -21.07
CA SER A 25 35.13 -7.33 -22.24
C SER A 25 34.22 -6.11 -22.10
N LEU A 26 33.61 -5.95 -20.92
CA LEU A 26 32.79 -4.79 -20.60
C LEU A 26 33.59 -3.47 -20.65
N ILE A 27 34.75 -3.41 -20.01
CA ILE A 27 35.64 -2.24 -20.06
C ILE A 27 36.01 -1.89 -21.51
N ARG A 28 36.30 -2.89 -22.35
CA ARG A 28 36.64 -2.67 -23.76
C ARG A 28 35.49 -2.01 -24.52
N THR A 29 34.25 -2.42 -24.25
CA THR A 29 33.05 -1.81 -24.84
C THR A 29 32.84 -0.39 -24.30
N LEU A 30 32.96 -0.17 -22.99
CA LEU A 30 32.72 1.12 -22.34
C LEU A 30 33.80 2.17 -22.63
N ALA A 31 35.03 1.75 -22.86
CA ALA A 31 36.17 2.64 -23.11
C ALA A 31 36.29 3.08 -24.58
N TYR A 32 35.51 2.51 -25.50
CA TYR A 32 35.59 2.84 -26.93
C TYR A 32 35.35 4.35 -27.18
N PRO A 33 36.17 5.04 -28.00
CA PRO A 33 37.20 4.52 -28.91
C PRO A 33 38.60 4.33 -28.30
N GLU A 34 38.79 4.68 -27.04
CA GLU A 34 40.07 4.59 -26.36
C GLU A 34 40.45 3.15 -25.99
N LYS A 35 41.75 2.89 -25.86
CA LYS A 35 42.22 1.57 -25.43
C LYS A 35 42.17 1.48 -23.90
N PRO A 36 41.61 0.41 -23.30
CA PRO A 36 41.59 0.26 -21.85
C PRO A 36 42.96 0.43 -21.17
N ILE A 37 44.04 0.01 -21.84
CA ILE A 37 45.41 0.13 -21.31
C ILE A 37 45.95 1.57 -21.30
N SER A 38 45.38 2.48 -22.11
CA SER A 38 45.75 3.90 -22.10
C SER A 38 44.98 4.70 -21.05
N LEU A 39 43.91 4.13 -20.48
CA LEU A 39 43.11 4.78 -19.45
C LEU A 39 43.73 4.62 -18.05
N PRO A 40 43.63 5.64 -17.19
CA PRO A 40 44.00 5.52 -15.78
C PRO A 40 43.17 4.45 -15.07
N CYS A 41 43.78 3.75 -14.11
CA CYS A 41 43.10 2.73 -13.31
C CYS A 41 41.86 3.28 -12.59
N ALA A 42 41.87 4.56 -12.18
CA ALA A 42 40.72 5.22 -11.58
C ALA A 42 39.52 5.27 -12.54
N THR A 43 39.74 5.71 -13.78
CA THR A 43 38.71 5.77 -14.83
C THR A 43 38.16 4.38 -15.16
N LEU A 44 39.03 3.36 -15.24
CA LEU A 44 38.59 1.97 -15.47
C LEU A 44 37.70 1.44 -14.34
N LYS A 45 38.08 1.72 -13.08
CA LYS A 45 37.26 1.37 -11.91
C LYS A 45 35.92 2.09 -11.94
N GLU A 46 35.92 3.36 -12.32
CA GLU A 46 34.70 4.16 -12.42
C GLU A 46 33.77 3.62 -13.52
N LEU A 47 34.27 3.28 -14.71
CA LEU A 47 33.47 2.70 -15.80
C LEU A 47 32.79 1.40 -15.36
N LEU A 48 33.53 0.49 -14.72
CA LEU A 48 32.96 -0.74 -14.15
C LEU A 48 31.94 -0.42 -13.06
N SER A 49 32.29 0.48 -12.14
CA SER A 49 31.43 0.84 -11.02
C SER A 49 30.12 1.45 -11.50
N ASN A 50 30.18 2.34 -12.48
CA ASN A 50 29.02 2.97 -13.08
C ASN A 50 28.16 1.93 -13.80
N HIS A 51 28.72 1.03 -14.60
CA HIS A 51 27.89 0.02 -15.26
C HIS A 51 27.23 -0.96 -14.27
N VAL A 52 27.95 -1.40 -13.23
CA VAL A 52 27.41 -2.34 -12.24
C VAL A 52 26.41 -1.67 -11.29
N LYS A 53 26.64 -0.40 -10.92
CA LYS A 53 25.76 0.36 -10.02
C LYS A 53 24.58 1.02 -10.73
N CYS A 54 24.70 1.33 -12.01
CA CYS A 54 23.79 2.24 -12.68
C CYS A 54 22.72 1.47 -13.47
N THR A 55 21.52 2.04 -13.46
CA THR A 55 20.33 1.64 -14.22
C THR A 55 19.54 0.41 -13.75
N SER A 56 19.99 -0.83 -13.88
CA SER A 56 19.07 -1.99 -13.75
C SER A 56 18.43 -2.16 -12.36
N PHE A 57 19.23 -2.05 -11.29
CA PHE A 57 18.71 -2.17 -9.92
C PHE A 57 17.80 -1.01 -9.54
N LYS A 58 18.12 0.22 -9.98
CA LYS A 58 17.32 1.41 -9.67
C LYS A 58 15.93 1.35 -10.30
N TYR A 59 15.85 0.97 -11.57
CA TYR A 59 14.57 0.77 -12.25
C TYR A 59 13.77 -0.38 -11.65
N HIS A 60 14.46 -1.46 -11.24
CA HIS A 60 13.82 -2.57 -10.54
C HIS A 60 13.17 -2.13 -9.23
N GLU A 61 13.89 -1.40 -8.36
CA GLU A 61 13.35 -0.93 -7.10
C GLU A 61 12.21 0.09 -7.29
N GLY A 62 12.33 0.97 -8.30
CA GLY A 62 11.25 1.88 -8.69
C GLY A 62 10.00 1.13 -9.17
N ALA A 63 10.16 0.17 -10.09
CA ALA A 63 9.04 -0.64 -10.55
C ALA A 63 8.37 -1.43 -9.42
N LYS A 64 9.17 -1.93 -8.47
CA LYS A 64 8.66 -2.59 -7.27
C LYS A 64 7.86 -1.61 -6.40
N PHE A 65 8.39 -0.42 -6.16
CA PHE A 65 7.71 0.66 -5.45
C PHE A 65 6.35 0.98 -6.09
N HIS A 66 6.32 1.21 -7.40
CA HIS A 66 5.09 1.56 -8.13
C HIS A 66 4.06 0.43 -8.19
N LYS A 67 4.44 -0.82 -7.88
CA LYS A 67 3.53 -1.98 -7.77
C LYS A 67 3.07 -2.25 -6.34
N MET A 68 3.54 -1.50 -5.34
CA MET A 68 3.15 -1.74 -3.94
C MET A 68 1.67 -1.42 -3.71
N ILE A 69 0.96 -2.42 -3.20
CA ILE A 69 -0.44 -2.34 -2.79
C ILE A 69 -0.55 -3.04 -1.44
N ARG A 70 -1.27 -2.44 -0.50
CA ARG A 70 -1.56 -3.00 0.82
C ARG A 70 -2.33 -4.32 0.66
N ARG A 71 -1.87 -5.36 1.35
CA ARG A 71 -2.60 -6.62 1.45
C ARG A 71 -3.84 -6.44 2.34
N ASN A 72 -4.93 -7.15 2.06
CA ASN A 72 -6.21 -6.96 2.79
C ASN A 72 -6.05 -7.06 4.32
N ASN A 73 -5.21 -7.97 4.82
CA ASN A 73 -5.00 -8.21 6.26
C ASN A 73 -3.81 -7.45 6.87
N GLN A 74 -3.11 -6.64 6.09
CA GLN A 74 -1.94 -5.88 6.55
C GLN A 74 -2.39 -4.55 7.17
N LYS A 75 -1.78 -4.15 8.29
CA LYS A 75 -2.12 -2.86 8.92
C LYS A 75 -1.65 -1.70 8.05
N VAL A 76 -2.36 -0.58 8.12
CA VAL A 76 -2.01 0.63 7.37
C VAL A 76 -0.64 1.16 7.78
N ARG A 77 -0.33 1.16 9.09
CA ARG A 77 1.00 1.52 9.59
C ARG A 77 2.13 0.65 9.04
N GLU A 78 1.91 -0.66 8.96
CA GLU A 78 2.90 -1.62 8.43
C GLU A 78 3.16 -1.34 6.94
N GLN A 79 2.11 -1.12 6.15
CA GLN A 79 2.24 -0.76 4.74
C GLN A 79 3.01 0.55 4.52
N ILE A 80 2.78 1.57 5.37
CA ILE A 80 3.49 2.84 5.26
C ILE A 80 4.99 2.65 5.50
N LEU A 81 5.37 1.83 6.49
CA LEU A 81 6.77 1.53 6.77
C LEU A 81 7.43 0.80 5.60
N GLU A 82 6.80 -0.25 5.09
CA GLU A 82 7.30 -0.99 3.91
C GLU A 82 7.46 -0.07 2.69
N LEU A 83 6.51 0.85 2.48
CA LEU A 83 6.57 1.83 1.40
C LEU A 83 7.75 2.79 1.56
N GLN A 84 8.02 3.27 2.77
CA GLN A 84 9.16 4.14 3.08
C GLN A 84 10.50 3.42 2.92
N GLU A 85 10.59 2.18 3.40
CA GLU A 85 11.79 1.33 3.23
C GLU A 85 12.08 1.04 1.76
N GLN A 86 11.04 0.79 0.96
CA GLN A 86 11.19 0.58 -0.47
C GLN A 86 11.60 1.87 -1.19
N ALA A 87 11.02 3.02 -0.80
CA ALA A 87 11.40 4.32 -1.35
C ALA A 87 12.86 4.69 -1.04
N ALA A 88 13.39 4.28 0.13
CA ALA A 88 14.80 4.49 0.48
C ALA A 88 15.78 3.76 -0.46
N LYS A 89 15.32 2.72 -1.17
CA LYS A 89 16.10 2.00 -2.20
C LYS A 89 15.97 2.65 -3.58
N CYS A 90 15.02 3.56 -3.75
CA CYS A 90 14.76 4.28 -5.00
C CYS A 90 15.53 5.60 -5.02
N ASN A 91 15.92 6.05 -6.22
CA ASN A 91 16.59 7.33 -6.40
C ASN A 91 15.60 8.41 -6.83
N PHE A 92 14.63 8.74 -5.97
CA PHE A 92 13.58 9.72 -6.30
C PHE A 92 14.04 11.19 -6.18
N GLY A 93 15.16 11.45 -5.51
CA GLY A 93 15.65 12.82 -5.28
C GLY A 93 14.57 13.72 -4.68
N ASP A 94 14.39 14.90 -5.25
CA ASP A 94 13.45 15.92 -4.77
C ASP A 94 11.97 15.49 -4.89
N GLN A 95 11.69 14.45 -5.69
CA GLN A 95 10.34 13.91 -5.84
C GLN A 95 9.97 12.88 -4.77
N LEU A 96 10.86 12.55 -3.82
CA LEU A 96 10.63 11.50 -2.83
C LEU A 96 9.27 11.63 -2.12
N HIS A 97 8.95 12.81 -1.61
CA HIS A 97 7.69 13.04 -0.89
C HIS A 97 6.45 12.97 -1.79
N VAL A 98 6.58 13.41 -3.04
CA VAL A 98 5.50 13.32 -4.04
C VAL A 98 5.23 11.85 -4.39
N GLN A 99 6.28 11.08 -4.68
CA GLN A 99 6.19 9.65 -5.00
C GLN A 99 5.61 8.85 -3.82
N LEU A 100 6.07 9.12 -2.60
CA LEU A 100 5.55 8.50 -1.38
C LEU A 100 4.07 8.78 -1.18
N ARG A 101 3.63 10.03 -1.36
CA ARG A 101 2.23 10.41 -1.26
C ARG A 101 1.38 9.69 -2.30
N ASP A 102 1.75 9.81 -3.57
CA ASP A 102 0.94 9.30 -4.67
C ASP A 102 0.82 7.77 -4.58
N ARG A 103 1.93 7.08 -4.23
CA ARG A 103 1.92 5.64 -4.05
C ARG A 103 1.20 5.19 -2.78
N LEU A 104 1.21 5.98 -1.71
CA LEU A 104 0.42 5.73 -0.51
C LEU A 104 -1.08 5.78 -0.83
N ILE A 105 -1.54 6.83 -1.52
CA ILE A 105 -2.96 7.00 -1.90
C ILE A 105 -3.41 5.83 -2.78
N ALA A 106 -2.70 5.57 -3.88
CA ALA A 106 -3.05 4.50 -4.80
C ALA A 106 -2.83 3.10 -4.21
N GLY A 107 -1.96 2.96 -3.19
CA GLY A 107 -1.57 1.69 -2.60
C GLY A 107 -2.33 1.31 -1.33
N VAL A 108 -3.14 2.20 -0.76
CA VAL A 108 -3.79 1.94 0.54
C VAL A 108 -4.84 0.83 0.48
N ASN A 109 -5.47 0.63 -0.68
CA ASN A 109 -6.44 -0.45 -0.92
C ASN A 109 -7.53 -0.52 0.18
N ILE A 110 -8.08 0.64 0.51
CA ILE A 110 -9.20 0.84 1.44
C ILE A 110 -10.07 1.95 0.84
N PRO A 111 -11.22 1.64 0.22
CA PRO A 111 -11.97 2.63 -0.56
C PRO A 111 -12.38 3.88 0.21
N GLY A 112 -12.78 3.73 1.48
CA GLY A 112 -13.18 4.86 2.33
C GLY A 112 -12.01 5.79 2.68
N LEU A 113 -10.84 5.23 2.93
CA LEU A 113 -9.63 5.98 3.25
C LEU A 113 -9.04 6.63 1.98
N GLU A 114 -9.01 5.91 0.87
CA GLU A 114 -8.57 6.43 -0.43
C GLU A 114 -9.41 7.64 -0.84
N ARG A 115 -10.74 7.56 -0.75
CA ARG A 115 -11.64 8.70 -1.02
C ARG A 115 -11.33 9.89 -0.12
N LYS A 116 -11.06 9.65 1.17
CA LYS A 116 -10.71 10.71 2.12
C LYS A 116 -9.40 11.39 1.73
N LEU A 117 -8.39 10.63 1.31
CA LEU A 117 -7.10 11.16 0.88
C LEU A 117 -7.20 11.95 -0.44
N LEU A 118 -7.97 11.45 -1.41
CA LEU A 118 -8.21 12.12 -2.70
C LEU A 118 -9.00 13.43 -2.55
N GLY A 119 -9.80 13.56 -1.49
CA GLY A 119 -10.54 14.79 -1.18
C GLY A 119 -9.70 15.91 -0.57
N MET A 120 -8.42 15.69 -0.27
CA MET A 120 -7.54 16.69 0.34
C MET A 120 -6.66 17.38 -0.72
N PRO A 121 -6.92 18.65 -1.09
CA PRO A 121 -6.08 19.38 -2.04
C PRO A 121 -4.69 19.65 -1.45
N ASN A 122 -3.65 19.53 -2.28
CA ASN A 122 -2.25 19.82 -1.91
C ASN A 122 -1.74 19.09 -0.65
N CYS A 123 -2.31 17.93 -0.33
CA CYS A 123 -1.92 17.13 0.83
C CYS A 123 -0.45 16.71 0.73
N PRO A 124 0.46 17.13 1.64
CA PRO A 124 1.81 16.60 1.70
C PRO A 124 1.80 15.17 2.24
N PHE A 125 2.89 14.43 2.01
CA PHE A 125 3.00 13.04 2.48
C PHE A 125 2.77 12.88 3.99
N GLN A 126 3.23 13.84 4.80
CA GLN A 126 3.08 13.78 6.26
C GLN A 126 1.61 13.83 6.69
N ASP A 127 0.81 14.67 6.03
CA ASP A 127 -0.61 14.81 6.33
C ASP A 127 -1.37 13.57 5.90
N ALA A 128 -1.09 13.05 4.69
CA ALA A 128 -1.64 11.78 4.22
C ALA A 128 -1.31 10.63 5.19
N ARG A 129 -0.06 10.56 5.66
CA ARG A 129 0.39 9.59 6.66
C ARG A 129 -0.38 9.73 7.97
N ALA A 130 -0.58 10.94 8.48
CA ALA A 130 -1.34 11.18 9.70
C ALA A 130 -2.80 10.73 9.56
N VAL A 131 -3.45 11.04 8.43
CA VAL A 131 -4.81 10.59 8.13
C VAL A 131 -4.92 9.07 8.11
N CYS A 132 -3.98 8.39 7.45
CA CYS A 132 -3.89 6.93 7.44
C CYS A 132 -3.74 6.33 8.85
N ILE A 133 -2.86 6.91 9.67
CA ILE A 133 -2.61 6.48 11.04
C ILE A 133 -3.85 6.64 11.92
N ASN A 134 -4.55 7.77 11.79
CA ASN A 134 -5.75 8.07 12.55
C ASN A 134 -6.92 7.17 12.14
N TYR A 135 -7.04 6.87 10.84
CA TYR A 135 -8.03 5.92 10.34
C TYR A 135 -7.87 4.54 11.00
N GLU A 136 -6.65 4.04 11.12
CA GLU A 136 -6.41 2.76 11.81
C GLU A 136 -6.78 2.80 13.30
N ALA A 137 -6.51 3.91 13.98
CA ALA A 137 -6.84 4.09 15.40
C ALA A 137 -8.36 4.08 15.64
N VAL A 138 -9.14 4.79 14.82
CA VAL A 138 -10.60 4.86 14.93
C VAL A 138 -11.24 3.51 14.60
N ASN A 139 -10.81 2.82 13.54
CA ASN A 139 -11.40 1.53 13.17
C ASN A 139 -11.03 0.38 14.13
N LYS A 140 -9.90 0.48 14.85
CA LYS A 140 -9.60 -0.46 15.95
C LYS A 140 -10.63 -0.34 17.07
N LEU A 141 -11.13 0.86 17.34
CA LEU A 141 -12.16 1.10 18.35
C LEU A 141 -13.52 0.55 17.92
N ASP A 142 -13.88 0.67 16.64
CA ASP A 142 -15.16 0.13 16.11
C ASP A 142 -15.24 -1.41 16.14
N ILE A 143 -14.13 -2.11 15.86
CA ILE A 143 -14.11 -3.58 15.98
C ILE A 143 -14.21 -4.02 17.45
N GLN A 144 -13.63 -3.26 18.38
CA GLN A 144 -13.76 -3.54 19.82
C GLN A 144 -15.17 -3.22 20.33
N SER A 145 -15.77 -2.10 19.92
CA SER A 145 -17.12 -1.70 20.32
C SER A 145 -18.20 -2.64 19.76
N MET A 146 -18.04 -3.15 18.53
CA MET A 146 -18.91 -4.19 17.96
C MET A 146 -18.77 -5.52 18.71
N LYS A 147 -17.56 -5.92 19.11
CA LYS A 147 -17.36 -7.12 19.95
C LYS A 147 -18.02 -6.98 21.32
N ILE A 148 -17.93 -5.80 21.94
CA ILE A 148 -18.60 -5.49 23.22
C ILE A 148 -20.12 -5.53 23.06
N SER A 149 -20.65 -4.94 21.99
CA SER A 149 -22.10 -4.92 21.72
C SER A 149 -22.65 -6.33 21.48
N ASN A 150 -21.93 -7.17 20.72
CA ASN A 150 -22.34 -8.55 20.45
C ASN A 150 -22.28 -9.44 21.71
N THR A 151 -21.33 -9.20 22.62
CA THR A 151 -21.21 -9.91 23.91
C THR A 151 -22.16 -9.40 25.01
N LEU A 152 -22.72 -8.21 24.84
CA LEU A 152 -23.79 -7.68 25.69
C LEU A 152 -25.18 -8.13 25.20
N SER A 153 -25.39 -8.19 23.87
CA SER A 153 -26.64 -8.66 23.28
C SER A 153 -26.90 -10.16 23.55
N SER A 154 -25.84 -10.98 23.65
CA SER A 154 -25.96 -12.41 23.95
C SER A 154 -26.27 -12.71 25.43
N ARG A 155 -26.28 -11.70 26.32
CA ARG A 155 -26.58 -11.88 27.75
C ARG A 155 -28.06 -11.69 28.11
N HIS A 156 -28.92 -11.39 27.13
CA HIS A 156 -30.32 -11.04 27.38
C HIS A 156 -31.36 -12.11 26.99
N GLU A 157 -30.94 -13.33 26.61
CA GLU A 157 -31.84 -14.43 26.20
C GLU A 157 -31.91 -15.62 27.18
N GLU A 158 -31.71 -15.40 28.48
CA GLU A 158 -32.03 -16.44 29.49
C GLU A 158 -32.82 -15.84 30.67
N ILE A 159 -34.08 -15.51 30.43
CA ILE A 159 -35.10 -15.52 31.47
C ILE A 159 -36.30 -16.29 30.93
N GLN A 160 -36.38 -17.58 31.29
CA GLN A 160 -37.60 -18.36 31.17
C GLN A 160 -38.68 -17.78 32.11
N PRO A 161 -39.93 -17.58 31.67
CA PRO A 161 -41.03 -17.40 32.60
C PRO A 161 -41.69 -18.76 32.88
N GLN A 162 -41.45 -19.32 34.08
CA GLN A 162 -42.34 -20.32 34.68
C GLN A 162 -43.23 -19.65 35.71
N GLY A 163 -44.55 -19.86 35.60
CA GLY A 163 -45.51 -19.44 36.62
C GLY A 163 -46.96 -19.53 36.15
N GLN A 164 -47.59 -20.69 36.34
CA GLN A 164 -49.04 -20.85 36.28
C GLN A 164 -49.73 -19.97 37.33
N SER A 165 -50.79 -19.27 36.94
CA SER A 165 -51.91 -18.98 37.84
C SER A 165 -53.23 -19.04 37.08
N ASN A 166 -54.13 -19.89 37.57
CA ASN A 166 -55.50 -20.03 37.14
C ASN A 166 -56.35 -18.95 37.79
N VAL A 167 -57.12 -18.18 37.01
CA VAL A 167 -58.39 -17.58 37.48
C VAL A 167 -59.42 -17.69 36.36
N ARG A 168 -60.56 -18.29 36.69
CA ARG A 168 -61.75 -18.45 35.83
C ARG A 168 -62.64 -17.20 35.84
N SER A 169 -63.46 -17.13 34.79
CA SER A 169 -64.80 -16.49 34.68
C SER A 169 -64.83 -15.05 34.14
N PHE A 170 -65.77 -14.59 33.29
CA PHE A 170 -67.12 -15.03 32.88
C PHE A 170 -67.41 -14.59 31.41
N ASN A 171 -68.36 -15.27 30.75
CA ASN A 171 -68.95 -14.91 29.45
C ASN A 171 -69.76 -13.60 29.51
N SER A 172 -69.77 -12.84 28.41
CA SER A 172 -70.99 -12.18 27.91
C SER A 172 -70.92 -11.95 26.39
N ASP A 173 -71.99 -12.38 25.72
CA ASP A 173 -72.30 -12.23 24.29
C ASP A 173 -72.43 -10.77 23.84
N SER A 174 -72.12 -10.49 22.56
CA SER A 174 -73.02 -9.77 21.62
C SER A 174 -72.36 -9.56 20.23
N TYR A 175 -72.98 -10.13 19.20
CA TYR A 175 -72.79 -9.85 17.76
C TYR A 175 -73.85 -8.84 17.26
N PRO A 176 -73.95 -8.45 15.96
CA PRO A 176 -72.96 -8.08 14.92
C PRO A 176 -73.39 -6.83 14.08
N ARG A 177 -72.62 -6.44 13.03
CA ARG A 177 -72.97 -5.81 11.69
C ARG A 177 -72.01 -4.66 11.28
N VAL A 178 -71.64 -4.32 10.03
CA VAL A 178 -71.96 -4.75 8.64
C VAL A 178 -70.72 -4.53 7.73
N ASN A 179 -70.56 -5.44 6.79
CA ASN A 179 -69.96 -5.39 5.45
C ASN A 179 -69.84 -4.02 4.72
N MET A 180 -68.69 -3.76 4.09
CA MET A 180 -68.60 -2.96 2.85
C MET A 180 -67.66 -3.65 1.85
N LYS A 181 -68.24 -4.01 0.69
CA LYS A 181 -67.61 -4.63 -0.47
C LYS A 181 -67.06 -3.56 -1.43
N GLY A 182 -65.90 -3.86 -2.01
CA GLY A 182 -65.45 -3.42 -3.35
C GLY A 182 -65.03 -1.94 -3.45
N VAL A 183 -64.15 -1.48 -4.33
CA VAL A 183 -63.52 -1.93 -5.58
C VAL A 183 -62.28 -1.01 -5.69
N SER A 184 -61.08 -1.40 -6.12
CA SER A 184 -60.71 -1.49 -7.53
C SER A 184 -59.21 -1.75 -7.67
N THR A 185 -58.87 -2.36 -8.79
CA THR A 185 -57.63 -2.99 -9.18
C THR A 185 -56.42 -2.09 -9.37
N ARG A 186 -55.29 -2.74 -9.08
CA ARG A 186 -53.91 -2.46 -9.48
C ARG A 186 -53.73 -2.33 -10.99
N ASN A 187 -52.68 -1.60 -11.35
CA ASN A 187 -51.85 -1.66 -12.56
C ASN A 187 -52.22 -0.78 -13.78
N ARG A 188 -51.31 0.13 -14.10
CA ARG A 188 -50.75 0.26 -15.45
C ARG A 188 -49.27 0.65 -15.40
N LYS A 189 -48.41 -0.27 -15.83
CA LYS A 189 -47.09 0.00 -16.43
C LYS A 189 -47.31 0.21 -17.93
N ALA A 190 -46.71 1.26 -18.51
CA ALA A 190 -46.24 1.41 -19.90
C ALA A 190 -45.98 2.92 -20.12
N ASN A 191 -44.72 3.37 -20.24
CA ASN A 191 -43.85 3.44 -21.43
C ASN A 191 -44.03 4.72 -22.26
N HIS A 192 -42.91 5.13 -22.87
CA HIS A 192 -42.62 6.29 -23.75
C HIS A 192 -42.16 7.54 -22.99
N LYS A 193 -40.99 8.13 -23.28
CA LYS A 193 -40.22 8.23 -24.53
C LYS A 193 -38.74 8.42 -24.23
#